data_AF-A0A7S3MS62-F1
#
_entry.id   AF-A0A7S3MS62-F1
#
_cell.length_a   1.000
_cell.length_b   1.000
_cell.length_c   1.000
_cell.angle_alpha   90.00
_cell.angle_beta   90.00
_cell.angle_gamma   90.00
#
_symmetry.space_group_name_H-M   'P 1'
#
loop_
_entity.id
_entity.type
_entity.pdbx_description
1 polymer ?
#
loop_
_entity_poly.entity_id
_entity_poly.type
_entity_poly.pdbx_seq_one_letter_code
_entity_poly.pdbx_strand_id
1 'polypeptide(L)'
;MNDHKDVALVFDMRSEATFYQCSLAKSVNFSIERFQEDTFIQWSKKSKQLENGSPVFKNKYQIHGFKRRRRHWCFIIGAHSSVNVDKFVLEMGKYTSKEQQAELLASLHTDEEKRDYLSLRNACLLYKALKNERLRELDLSICGFDKIAANYKHFCLGSDGQPLVARPAQADNYPNEIFPGRLYLGDWHHASDAHIIETLGITHILNITDTCENYLADSHPYLNYLHLNLHDEKETNVSEAFNEIFTFIKEATLPDAHDCTLHMNTPHAHIGQCPSTGESDEVTSASQEDGNGKRELPVSNQILEIDFKTCWTEVQTGAQ
;
A
#
# COMPACT_ATOMS: atom_id res chain seq x y z
N MET A 1 -0.74 -5.59 -1.31
CA MET A 1 0.00 -5.58 -2.61
C MET A 1 0.37 -7.01 -2.96
N ASN A 2 -0.06 -7.57 -4.11
CA ASN A 2 0.09 -9.01 -4.41
C ASN A 2 1.41 -9.33 -5.15
N ASP A 3 2.20 -10.29 -4.62
CA ASP A 3 3.52 -10.69 -5.18
C ASP A 3 3.45 -11.83 -6.22
N HIS A 4 2.25 -12.21 -6.67
CA HIS A 4 2.12 -13.26 -7.67
C HIS A 4 2.74 -12.86 -9.03
N LYS A 5 3.73 -13.66 -9.45
CA LYS A 5 4.27 -13.86 -10.81
C LYS A 5 3.68 -12.95 -11.90
N ASP A 6 4.24 -11.75 -12.06
CA ASP A 6 4.06 -10.91 -13.25
C ASP A 6 2.61 -10.49 -13.53
N VAL A 7 1.82 -10.22 -12.49
CA VAL A 7 0.46 -9.69 -12.69
C VAL A 7 0.37 -8.19 -12.42
N ALA A 8 1.20 -7.65 -11.52
CA ALA A 8 1.26 -6.22 -11.22
C ALA A 8 2.53 -5.56 -11.78
N LEU A 9 2.38 -4.36 -12.32
CA LEU A 9 3.46 -3.48 -12.76
C LEU A 9 3.36 -2.15 -12.02
N VAL A 10 4.37 -1.81 -11.24
CA VAL A 10 4.40 -0.56 -10.48
C VAL A 10 5.28 0.45 -11.21
N PHE A 11 4.73 1.63 -11.51
CA PHE A 11 5.47 2.80 -11.99
C PHE A 11 5.71 3.75 -10.82
N ASP A 12 6.97 3.89 -10.43
CA ASP A 12 7.37 4.82 -9.37
C ASP A 12 7.84 6.13 -10.01
N MET A 13 7.03 7.18 -9.90
CA MET A 13 7.26 8.48 -10.55
C MET A 13 8.07 9.44 -9.68
N ARG A 14 8.52 9.02 -8.49
CA ARG A 14 9.24 9.91 -7.57
C ARG A 14 10.60 10.34 -8.12
N SER A 15 11.16 11.39 -7.55
CA SER A 15 12.50 11.89 -7.91
C SER A 15 13.59 10.85 -7.64
N GLU A 16 14.64 10.81 -8.49
CA GLU A 16 15.80 9.93 -8.26
C GLU A 16 16.45 10.16 -6.90
N ALA A 17 16.45 11.39 -6.42
CA ALA A 17 16.97 11.74 -5.10
C ALA A 17 16.23 11.03 -3.95
N THR A 18 15.00 10.57 -4.18
CA THR A 18 14.21 9.84 -3.17
C THR A 18 14.32 8.32 -3.30
N PHE A 19 14.68 7.79 -4.48
CA PHE A 19 14.88 6.34 -4.67
C PHE A 19 16.01 5.78 -3.83
N TYR A 20 17.04 6.59 -3.57
CA TYR A 20 18.17 6.18 -2.74
C TYR A 20 17.79 5.99 -1.27
N GLN A 21 16.62 6.44 -0.82
CA GLN A 21 16.17 6.17 0.55
C GLN A 21 15.50 4.80 0.61
N CYS A 22 14.56 4.56 -0.30
CA CYS A 22 13.76 3.35 -0.35
C CYS A 22 12.98 3.26 -1.68
N SER A 23 12.82 2.05 -2.21
CA SER A 23 11.99 1.78 -3.40
C SER A 23 11.25 0.46 -3.28
N LEU A 24 10.16 0.25 -4.02
CA LEU A 24 9.48 -1.03 -4.03
C LEU A 24 10.26 -2.06 -4.88
N ALA A 25 10.30 -3.29 -4.41
CA ALA A 25 10.79 -4.40 -5.20
C ALA A 25 9.99 -4.51 -6.50
N LYS A 26 10.68 -4.79 -7.61
CA LYS A 26 10.08 -5.00 -8.94
C LYS A 26 9.38 -3.76 -9.55
N SER A 27 9.41 -2.58 -8.94
CA SER A 27 8.90 -1.35 -9.56
C SER A 27 9.77 -0.92 -10.74
N VAL A 28 9.17 -0.18 -11.66
CA VAL A 28 9.84 0.55 -12.74
C VAL A 28 9.95 2.01 -12.33
N ASN A 29 11.18 2.50 -12.24
CA ASN A 29 11.45 3.85 -11.77
C ASN A 29 11.38 4.84 -12.94
N PHE A 30 10.32 5.64 -12.99
CA PHE A 30 10.06 6.68 -13.98
C PHE A 30 10.27 8.06 -13.34
N SER A 31 11.52 8.35 -12.99
CA SER A 31 11.87 9.60 -12.30
C SER A 31 11.45 10.86 -13.04
N ILE A 32 11.02 11.88 -12.30
CA ILE A 32 10.69 13.19 -12.87
C ILE A 32 11.86 13.85 -13.61
N GLU A 33 13.10 13.52 -13.23
CA GLU A 33 14.31 14.02 -13.89
C GLU A 33 14.45 13.47 -15.33
N ARG A 34 13.98 12.23 -15.57
CA ARG A 34 14.04 11.58 -16.90
C ARG A 34 12.73 11.71 -17.68
N PHE A 35 11.60 11.76 -16.99
CA PHE A 35 10.26 11.68 -17.56
C PHE A 35 9.46 12.94 -17.28
N GLN A 36 9.65 13.95 -18.13
CA GLN A 36 8.89 15.21 -18.08
C GLN A 36 7.60 15.14 -18.90
N GLU A 37 6.81 16.22 -18.87
CA GLU A 37 5.50 16.33 -19.53
C GLU A 37 5.51 15.88 -20.99
N ASP A 38 6.51 16.32 -21.76
CA ASP A 38 6.63 15.98 -23.18
C ASP A 38 6.70 14.47 -23.43
N THR A 39 7.22 13.68 -22.48
CA THR A 39 7.33 12.22 -22.63
C THR A 39 5.98 11.53 -22.76
N PHE A 40 4.91 12.12 -22.21
CA PHE A 40 3.57 11.56 -22.28
C PHE A 40 2.82 12.03 -23.54
N ILE A 41 3.30 13.08 -24.20
CA ILE A 41 2.81 13.51 -25.51
C ILE A 41 3.19 12.46 -26.55
N GLN A 42 2.21 12.01 -27.34
CA GLN A 42 2.37 10.90 -28.31
C GLN A 42 2.84 9.59 -27.66
N TRP A 43 2.32 9.29 -26.46
CA TRP A 43 2.65 8.08 -25.70
C TRP A 43 2.65 6.80 -26.55
N SER A 44 1.70 6.61 -27.46
CA SER A 44 1.63 5.42 -28.33
C SER A 44 2.89 5.17 -29.17
N LYS A 45 3.60 6.23 -29.59
CA LYS A 45 4.87 6.13 -30.30
C LYS A 45 6.03 6.00 -29.33
N LYS A 46 6.06 6.81 -28.28
CA LYS A 46 7.15 6.83 -27.28
C LYS A 46 7.22 5.54 -26.47
N SER A 47 6.09 4.94 -26.10
CA SER A 47 6.05 3.66 -25.40
C SER A 47 6.71 2.54 -26.20
N LYS A 48 6.48 2.50 -27.53
CA LYS A 48 7.14 1.53 -28.41
C LYS A 48 8.65 1.75 -28.52
N GLN A 49 9.09 3.00 -28.47
CA GLN A 49 10.52 3.32 -28.41
C GLN A 49 11.12 2.84 -27.08
N LEU A 50 10.41 3.04 -25.96
CA LEU A 50 10.86 2.57 -24.66
C LEU A 50 11.02 1.05 -24.62
N GLU A 51 10.11 0.30 -25.25
CA GLU A 51 10.16 -1.17 -25.33
C GLU A 51 11.43 -1.72 -26.02
N ASN A 52 12.09 -0.93 -26.88
CA ASN A 52 13.14 -1.41 -27.78
C ASN A 52 14.56 -0.98 -27.41
N GLY A 53 14.77 -0.26 -26.31
CA GLY A 53 16.14 0.12 -25.91
C GLY A 53 16.27 1.24 -24.89
N SER A 54 15.26 1.46 -24.03
CA SER A 54 15.38 2.51 -23.00
C SER A 54 16.32 2.08 -21.86
N PRO A 55 17.26 2.94 -21.43
CA PRO A 55 18.11 2.71 -20.25
C PRO A 55 17.32 2.78 -18.92
N VAL A 56 16.02 3.02 -18.99
CA VAL A 56 15.14 3.16 -17.82
C VAL A 56 14.89 1.81 -17.15
N PHE A 57 14.88 0.73 -17.92
CA PHE A 57 14.67 -0.60 -17.39
C PHE A 57 16.02 -1.18 -16.95
N LYS A 58 16.16 -1.43 -15.64
CA LYS A 58 17.36 -1.96 -15.00
C LYS A 58 17.62 -3.43 -15.35
N ASN A 59 16.56 -4.18 -15.68
CA ASN A 59 16.66 -5.61 -15.94
C ASN A 59 15.61 -6.11 -16.96
N LYS A 60 15.81 -7.34 -17.45
CA LYS A 60 14.91 -7.99 -18.42
C LYS A 60 13.48 -8.14 -17.88
N TYR A 61 13.33 -8.27 -16.57
CA TYR A 61 12.03 -8.38 -15.90
C TYR A 61 11.18 -7.13 -16.13
N GLN A 62 11.74 -5.95 -15.86
CA GLN A 62 11.06 -4.67 -16.06
C GLN A 62 10.73 -4.44 -17.55
N ILE A 63 11.63 -4.82 -18.47
CA ILE A 63 11.37 -4.75 -19.92
C ILE A 63 10.19 -5.64 -20.30
N HIS A 64 10.18 -6.89 -19.82
CA HIS A 64 9.12 -7.85 -20.11
C HIS A 64 7.77 -7.42 -19.51
N GLY A 65 7.76 -6.96 -18.25
CA GLY A 65 6.60 -6.39 -17.60
C GLY A 65 6.04 -5.20 -18.37
N PHE A 66 6.90 -4.25 -18.77
CA PHE A 66 6.48 -3.10 -19.55
C PHE A 66 5.90 -3.48 -20.92
N LYS A 67 6.55 -4.40 -21.67
CA LYS A 67 6.02 -4.90 -22.95
C LYS A 67 4.66 -5.56 -22.81
N ARG A 68 4.43 -6.24 -21.67
CA ARG A 68 3.18 -6.94 -21.38
C ARG A 68 2.20 -6.14 -20.53
N ARG A 69 2.48 -4.85 -20.25
CA ARG A 69 1.66 -4.00 -19.35
C ARG A 69 0.16 -4.02 -19.65
N ARG A 70 -0.21 -4.18 -20.92
CA ARG A 70 -1.60 -4.37 -21.39
C ARG A 70 -2.32 -5.60 -20.85
N ARG A 71 -1.61 -6.48 -20.14
CA ARG A 71 -2.14 -7.67 -19.48
C ARG A 71 -1.91 -7.65 -17.98
N HIS A 72 -1.45 -6.52 -17.43
CA HIS A 72 -1.13 -6.36 -16.02
C HIS A 72 -2.09 -5.38 -15.34
N TRP A 73 -2.15 -5.50 -14.03
CA TRP A 73 -2.57 -4.44 -13.13
C TRP A 73 -1.45 -3.41 -13.04
N CYS A 74 -1.74 -2.15 -13.32
CA CYS A 74 -0.75 -1.08 -13.29
C CYS A 74 -1.00 -0.18 -12.08
N PHE A 75 0.02 0.02 -11.26
CA PHE A 75 -0.02 0.93 -10.12
C PHE A 75 0.96 2.06 -10.34
N ILE A 76 0.55 3.31 -10.10
CA ILE A 76 1.42 4.48 -10.23
C ILE A 76 1.62 5.09 -8.85
N ILE A 77 2.86 5.34 -8.46
CA ILE A 77 3.21 6.08 -7.26
C ILE A 77 3.62 7.49 -7.69
N GLY A 78 2.84 8.49 -7.26
CA GLY A 78 2.96 9.86 -7.73
C GLY A 78 3.64 10.84 -6.80
N ALA A 79 4.06 10.44 -5.59
CA ALA A 79 4.75 11.37 -4.68
C ALA A 79 5.49 10.59 -3.58
N HIS A 80 6.45 11.26 -2.95
CA HIS A 80 7.11 10.76 -1.75
C HIS A 80 6.26 11.02 -0.50
N SER A 81 5.91 12.28 -0.22
CA SER A 81 5.23 12.67 1.02
C SER A 81 3.72 12.66 0.89
N SER A 82 3.05 11.92 1.78
CA SER A 82 1.60 11.87 1.90
C SER A 82 0.97 13.24 2.20
N VAL A 83 1.64 14.05 3.03
CA VAL A 83 1.19 15.41 3.39
C VAL A 83 1.13 16.31 2.14
N ASN A 84 2.12 16.18 1.26
CA ASN A 84 2.14 16.93 0.01
C ASN A 84 1.06 16.42 -0.96
N VAL A 85 0.77 15.12 -0.98
CA VAL A 85 -0.33 14.59 -1.79
C VAL A 85 -1.66 15.18 -1.34
N ASP A 86 -1.96 15.16 -0.04
CA ASP A 86 -3.20 15.73 0.50
C ASP A 86 -3.35 17.22 0.12
N LYS A 87 -2.25 17.97 0.18
CA LYS A 87 -2.20 19.37 -0.27
C LYS A 87 -2.49 19.53 -1.76
N PHE A 88 -1.93 18.68 -2.61
CA PHE A 88 -1.94 18.87 -4.05
C PHE A 88 -3.12 18.19 -4.78
N VAL A 89 -3.74 17.17 -4.20
CA VAL A 89 -4.89 16.46 -4.81
C VAL A 89 -6.08 17.41 -5.04
N LEU A 90 -6.30 18.37 -4.14
CA LEU A 90 -7.35 19.38 -4.34
C LEU A 90 -7.04 20.35 -5.49
N GLU A 91 -5.78 20.43 -5.90
CA GLU A 91 -5.27 21.34 -6.92
C GLU A 91 -5.06 20.66 -8.29
N MET A 92 -5.56 19.42 -8.47
CA MET A 92 -5.36 18.65 -9.71
C MET A 92 -5.84 19.38 -10.98
N GLY A 93 -6.83 20.28 -10.88
CA GLY A 93 -7.27 21.09 -12.00
C GLY A 93 -6.15 21.95 -12.61
N LYS A 94 -5.24 22.44 -11.76
CA LYS A 94 -4.11 23.29 -12.15
C LYS A 94 -3.04 22.54 -12.93
N TYR A 95 -3.05 21.21 -12.94
CA TYR A 95 -2.03 20.39 -13.62
C TYR A 95 -2.15 20.45 -15.15
N THR A 96 -3.20 21.06 -15.68
CA THR A 96 -3.52 21.03 -17.12
C THR A 96 -3.18 22.32 -17.87
N SER A 97 -3.04 23.46 -17.19
CA SER A 97 -2.63 24.75 -17.78
C SER A 97 -1.17 25.05 -17.44
N LYS A 98 -0.37 25.44 -18.44
CA LYS A 98 1.03 25.80 -18.23
C LYS A 98 1.20 27.00 -17.31
N GLU A 99 0.30 27.97 -17.43
CA GLU A 99 0.28 29.18 -16.62
C GLU A 99 0.01 28.84 -15.14
N GLN A 100 -1.05 28.06 -14.87
CA GLN A 100 -1.41 27.64 -13.52
C GLN A 100 -0.35 26.73 -12.91
N GLN A 101 0.26 25.86 -13.71
CA GLN A 101 1.38 25.04 -13.26
C GLN A 101 2.58 25.88 -12.83
N ALA A 102 2.92 26.92 -13.61
CA ALA A 102 4.03 27.81 -13.31
C ALA A 102 3.76 28.65 -12.05
N GLU A 103 2.54 29.14 -11.88
CA GLU A 103 2.10 29.86 -10.68
C GLU A 103 2.18 28.97 -9.43
N LEU A 104 1.61 27.77 -9.50
CA LEU A 104 1.66 26.82 -8.38
C LEU A 104 3.11 26.47 -8.05
N LEU A 105 3.94 26.13 -9.05
CA LEU A 105 5.35 25.80 -8.81
C LEU A 105 6.14 26.96 -8.20
N ALA A 106 5.86 28.20 -8.61
CA ALA A 106 6.48 29.40 -8.04
C ALA A 106 6.05 29.66 -6.59
N SER A 107 4.85 29.23 -6.20
CA SER A 107 4.35 29.33 -4.82
C SER A 107 4.96 28.30 -3.85
N LEU A 108 5.59 27.23 -4.35
CA LEU A 108 6.18 26.19 -3.51
C LEU A 108 7.54 26.61 -2.97
N HIS A 109 7.73 26.44 -1.66
CA HIS A 109 8.91 26.96 -0.96
C HIS A 109 10.02 25.92 -0.81
N THR A 110 9.67 24.64 -0.71
CA THR A 110 10.65 23.57 -0.51
C THR A 110 10.91 22.76 -1.78
N ASP A 111 12.12 22.20 -1.90
CA ASP A 111 12.46 21.32 -3.02
C ASP A 111 11.73 19.98 -2.96
N GLU A 112 11.32 19.54 -1.77
CA GLU A 112 10.46 18.36 -1.60
C GLU A 112 9.07 18.58 -2.18
N GLU A 113 8.41 19.68 -1.82
CA GLU A 113 7.10 20.05 -2.37
C GLU A 113 7.15 20.14 -3.91
N LYS A 114 8.18 20.78 -4.46
CA LYS A 114 8.35 20.88 -5.91
C LYS A 114 8.51 19.51 -6.57
N ARG A 115 9.29 18.60 -5.97
CA ARG A 115 9.48 17.23 -6.49
C ARG A 115 8.19 16.43 -6.43
N ASP A 116 7.46 16.48 -5.32
CA ASP A 116 6.19 15.77 -5.15
C ASP A 116 5.11 16.31 -6.07
N TYR A 117 5.02 17.63 -6.22
CA TYR A 117 4.11 18.24 -7.19
C TYR A 117 4.39 17.79 -8.62
N LEU A 118 5.65 17.85 -9.06
CA LEU A 118 6.03 17.41 -10.41
C LEU A 118 5.80 15.90 -10.60
N SER A 119 6.07 15.11 -9.56
CA SER A 119 5.84 13.66 -9.56
C SER A 119 4.36 13.35 -9.72
N LEU A 120 3.49 14.06 -8.99
CA LEU A 120 2.06 13.81 -8.99
C LEU A 120 1.43 14.25 -10.31
N ARG A 121 1.84 15.42 -10.83
CA ARG A 121 1.48 15.86 -12.18
C ARG A 121 1.87 14.83 -13.23
N ASN A 122 3.12 14.35 -13.23
CA ASN A 122 3.58 13.38 -14.22
C ASN A 122 2.88 12.02 -14.05
N ALA A 123 2.55 11.63 -12.82
CA ALA A 123 1.76 10.45 -12.54
C ALA A 123 0.34 10.57 -13.13
N CYS A 124 -0.32 11.73 -13.02
CA CYS A 124 -1.60 11.99 -13.69
C CYS A 124 -1.49 11.93 -15.21
N LEU A 125 -0.39 12.45 -15.79
CA LEU A 125 -0.14 12.37 -17.23
C LEU A 125 0.09 10.92 -17.69
N LEU A 126 0.87 10.14 -16.95
CA LEU A 126 1.06 8.71 -17.20
C LEU A 126 -0.26 7.95 -17.06
N TYR A 127 -1.05 8.24 -16.02
CA TYR A 127 -2.38 7.67 -15.82
C TYR A 127 -3.26 7.93 -17.04
N LYS A 128 -3.34 9.17 -17.51
CA LYS A 128 -4.08 9.54 -18.72
C LYS A 128 -3.58 8.82 -19.97
N ALA A 129 -2.26 8.67 -20.10
CA ALA A 129 -1.64 7.96 -21.21
C ALA A 129 -1.98 6.46 -21.22
N LEU A 130 -1.90 5.83 -20.05
CA LEU A 130 -2.17 4.41 -19.83
C LEU A 130 -3.66 4.06 -19.87
N LYS A 131 -4.56 4.99 -19.49
CA LYS A 131 -6.01 4.80 -19.60
C LYS A 131 -6.49 4.58 -21.05
N ASN A 132 -5.72 5.06 -22.02
CA ASN A 132 -5.98 4.82 -23.45
C ASN A 132 -5.41 3.47 -23.94
N GLU A 133 -4.71 2.74 -23.09
CA GLU A 133 -4.28 1.37 -23.37
C GLU A 133 -5.29 0.36 -22.79
N ARG A 134 -5.39 -0.82 -23.41
CA ARG A 134 -6.16 -1.94 -22.85
C ARG A 134 -5.36 -2.56 -21.71
N LEU A 135 -5.56 -2.07 -20.48
CA LEU A 135 -4.98 -2.63 -19.26
C LEU A 135 -5.99 -3.56 -18.56
N ARG A 136 -5.55 -4.36 -17.56
CA ARG A 136 -6.51 -5.06 -16.67
C ARG A 136 -7.13 -4.09 -15.67
N GLU A 137 -6.28 -3.30 -15.02
CA GLU A 137 -6.65 -2.27 -14.05
C GLU A 137 -5.54 -1.23 -13.98
N LEU A 138 -5.90 -0.03 -13.52
CA LEU A 138 -4.99 1.10 -13.43
C LEU A 138 -5.33 1.95 -12.21
N ASP A 139 -4.40 1.99 -11.27
CA ASP A 139 -4.52 2.73 -10.02
C ASP A 139 -3.41 3.77 -9.87
N LEU A 140 -3.76 4.88 -9.22
CA LEU A 140 -2.84 5.92 -8.79
C LEU A 140 -2.84 5.97 -7.27
N SER A 141 -1.67 5.78 -6.66
CA SER A 141 -1.50 5.96 -5.23
C SER A 141 -1.62 7.44 -4.87
N ILE A 142 -2.56 7.72 -3.99
CA ILE A 142 -2.82 9.05 -3.41
C ILE A 142 -2.37 9.16 -1.94
N CYS A 143 -1.64 8.16 -1.44
CA CYS A 143 -1.26 8.08 -0.03
C CYS A 143 0.23 8.36 0.22
N GLY A 144 0.98 8.84 -0.80
CA GLY A 144 2.42 9.04 -0.70
C GLY A 144 3.20 7.72 -0.58
N PHE A 145 4.49 7.74 -0.91
CA PHE A 145 5.34 6.57 -0.74
C PHE A 145 5.76 6.36 0.71
N ASP A 146 5.89 7.43 1.50
CA ASP A 146 6.13 7.36 2.94
C ASP A 146 5.16 6.39 3.66
N LYS A 147 3.85 6.49 3.39
CA LYS A 147 2.85 5.57 3.96
C LYS A 147 2.96 4.16 3.39
N ILE A 148 3.24 4.01 2.10
CA ILE A 148 3.50 2.70 1.49
C ILE A 148 4.70 2.04 2.17
N ALA A 149 5.80 2.78 2.33
CA ALA A 149 7.02 2.29 2.96
C ALA A 149 6.79 1.97 4.43
N ALA A 150 5.95 2.72 5.14
CA ALA A 150 5.61 2.43 6.53
C ALA A 150 4.83 1.11 6.66
N ASN A 151 3.82 0.89 5.81
CA ASN A 151 2.89 -0.24 5.92
C ASN A 151 3.38 -1.51 5.21
N TYR A 152 4.24 -1.36 4.20
CA TYR A 152 4.69 -2.45 3.32
C TYR A 152 6.22 -2.55 3.27
N LYS A 153 6.88 -2.40 4.43
CA LYS A 153 8.35 -2.49 4.57
C LYS A 153 8.94 -3.76 3.97
N HIS A 154 8.21 -4.86 4.01
CA HIS A 154 8.62 -6.15 3.47
C HIS A 154 8.69 -6.19 1.93
N PHE A 155 8.05 -5.26 1.23
CA PHE A 155 8.21 -5.08 -0.21
C PHE A 155 9.25 -4.03 -0.58
N CYS A 156 9.88 -3.39 0.39
CA CYS A 156 10.80 -2.29 0.18
C CYS A 156 12.26 -2.76 0.05
N LEU A 157 13.01 -2.09 -0.82
CA LEU A 157 14.44 -2.22 -1.01
C LEU A 157 15.15 -0.96 -0.50
N GLY A 158 16.29 -1.16 0.15
CA GLY A 158 17.22 -0.11 0.53
C GLY A 158 17.99 0.46 -0.66
N SER A 159 18.88 1.40 -0.34
CA SER A 159 19.73 2.10 -1.31
C SER A 159 20.70 1.18 -2.07
N ASP A 160 21.11 0.10 -1.41
CA ASP A 160 21.97 -0.96 -1.91
C ASP A 160 21.22 -2.03 -2.73
N GLY A 161 19.89 -1.86 -2.87
CA GLY A 161 19.01 -2.80 -3.55
C GLY A 161 18.71 -4.06 -2.74
N GLN A 162 19.15 -4.13 -1.47
CA GLN A 162 18.80 -5.24 -0.58
C GLN A 162 17.41 -5.03 0.03
N PRO A 163 16.66 -6.11 0.32
CA PRO A 163 15.40 -6.00 1.05
C PRO A 163 15.59 -5.33 2.41
N LEU A 164 14.69 -4.40 2.77
CA LEU A 164 14.69 -3.78 4.11
C LEU A 164 14.28 -4.76 5.20
N VAL A 165 13.48 -5.76 4.84
CA VAL A 165 13.10 -6.89 5.69
C VAL A 165 13.51 -8.17 4.99
N ALA A 166 14.05 -9.12 5.73
CA ALA A 166 14.41 -10.43 5.19
C ALA A 166 13.19 -11.10 4.52
N ARG A 167 13.46 -11.95 3.52
CA ARG A 167 12.41 -12.76 2.91
C ARG A 167 11.98 -13.87 3.88
N PRO A 168 10.71 -14.31 3.79
CA PRO A 168 10.25 -15.49 4.53
C PRO A 168 11.13 -16.70 4.23
N ALA A 169 11.29 -17.57 5.21
CA ALA A 169 12.16 -18.74 5.11
C ALA A 169 11.41 -19.96 4.57
N GLN A 170 10.13 -20.08 4.91
CA GLN A 170 9.30 -21.22 4.54
C GLN A 170 8.34 -20.92 3.38
N ALA A 171 7.89 -19.67 3.27
CA ALA A 171 7.07 -19.22 2.16
C ALA A 171 7.93 -18.55 1.06
N ASP A 172 7.53 -18.70 -0.20
CA ASP A 172 8.21 -18.03 -1.32
C ASP A 172 7.93 -16.51 -1.34
N ASN A 173 6.82 -16.07 -0.74
CA ASN A 173 6.32 -14.70 -0.72
C ASN A 173 5.50 -14.40 0.56
N TYR A 174 5.03 -13.16 0.68
CA TYR A 174 4.07 -12.75 1.71
C TYR A 174 2.63 -13.07 1.27
N PRO A 175 1.71 -13.32 2.21
CA PRO A 175 0.32 -13.65 1.89
C PRO A 175 -0.37 -12.47 1.18
N ASN A 176 -1.43 -12.77 0.44
CA ASN A 176 -2.17 -11.73 -0.27
C ASN A 176 -3.02 -10.95 0.73
N GLU A 177 -2.93 -9.63 0.65
CA GLU A 177 -3.72 -8.75 1.49
C GLU A 177 -5.08 -8.49 0.85
N ILE A 178 -6.14 -8.91 1.53
CA ILE A 178 -7.53 -8.75 1.10
C ILE A 178 -8.11 -7.45 1.65
N PHE A 179 -7.83 -7.16 2.92
CA PHE A 179 -8.18 -5.89 3.54
C PHE A 179 -6.93 -5.20 4.11
N PRO A 180 -6.61 -3.96 3.67
CA PRO A 180 -5.37 -3.28 4.01
C PRO A 180 -5.08 -3.28 5.51
N GLY A 181 -3.94 -3.87 5.89
CA GLY A 181 -3.44 -3.93 7.26
C GLY A 181 -4.30 -4.74 8.24
N ARG A 182 -5.25 -5.57 7.78
CA ARG A 182 -6.14 -6.32 8.68
C ARG A 182 -6.45 -7.75 8.27
N LEU A 183 -6.60 -8.05 6.98
CA LEU A 183 -6.98 -9.39 6.53
C LEU A 183 -6.07 -9.85 5.40
N TYR A 184 -5.43 -10.98 5.63
CA TYR A 184 -4.52 -11.63 4.71
C TYR A 184 -5.05 -13.04 4.40
N LEU A 185 -5.00 -13.40 3.12
CA LEU A 185 -5.24 -14.74 2.63
C LEU A 185 -3.90 -15.38 2.28
N GLY A 186 -3.58 -16.45 2.99
CA GLY A 186 -2.35 -17.22 2.81
C GLY A 186 -2.61 -18.71 2.74
N ASP A 187 -1.51 -19.45 2.80
CA ASP A 187 -1.50 -20.91 2.87
C ASP A 187 -0.78 -21.35 4.15
N TRP A 188 -0.64 -22.67 4.31
CA TRP A 188 0.01 -23.25 5.48
C TRP A 188 1.50 -22.85 5.63
N HIS A 189 2.23 -22.55 4.55
CA HIS A 189 3.61 -22.07 4.63
C HIS A 189 3.68 -20.67 5.25
N HIS A 190 2.72 -19.80 4.92
CA HIS A 190 2.64 -18.47 5.52
C HIS A 190 2.32 -18.56 7.03
N ALA A 191 1.43 -19.47 7.41
CA ALA A 191 1.01 -19.64 8.80
C ALA A 191 2.03 -20.37 9.69
N SER A 192 2.95 -21.13 9.10
CA SER A 192 4.05 -21.79 9.80
C SER A 192 5.33 -20.94 9.89
N ASP A 193 5.39 -19.80 9.20
CA ASP A 193 6.55 -18.92 9.17
C ASP A 193 6.43 -17.78 10.19
N ALA A 194 7.07 -17.94 11.35
CA ALA A 194 7.10 -16.94 12.41
C ALA A 194 7.57 -15.56 11.91
N HIS A 195 8.49 -15.52 10.94
CA HIS A 195 8.99 -14.25 10.39
C HIS A 195 7.86 -13.48 9.67
N ILE A 196 6.96 -14.17 8.97
CA ILE A 196 5.78 -13.53 8.34
C ILE A 196 4.84 -13.00 9.41
N ILE A 197 4.50 -13.84 10.38
CA ILE A 197 3.56 -13.51 11.47
C ILE A 197 4.04 -12.25 12.20
N GLU A 198 5.31 -12.21 12.58
CA GLU A 198 5.92 -11.07 13.28
C GLU A 198 6.07 -9.84 12.39
N THR A 199 6.49 -10.01 11.13
CA THR A 199 6.70 -8.88 10.21
C THR A 199 5.40 -8.16 9.88
N LEU A 200 4.32 -8.90 9.67
CA LEU A 200 3.01 -8.31 9.39
C LEU A 200 2.35 -7.82 10.69
N GLY A 201 2.59 -8.49 11.82
CA GLY A 201 1.91 -8.23 13.07
C GLY A 201 0.59 -8.99 13.17
N ILE A 202 0.55 -10.22 12.64
CA ILE A 202 -0.60 -11.11 12.72
C ILE A 202 -0.87 -11.46 14.18
N THR A 203 -2.13 -11.30 14.62
CA THR A 203 -2.58 -11.63 15.98
C THR A 203 -3.57 -12.77 16.01
N HIS A 204 -4.21 -13.05 14.88
CA HIS A 204 -5.25 -14.05 14.73
C HIS A 204 -4.97 -14.93 13.51
N ILE A 205 -5.16 -16.24 13.65
CA ILE A 205 -5.05 -17.18 12.55
C ILE A 205 -6.35 -17.98 12.44
N LEU A 206 -7.00 -17.84 11.28
CA LEU A 206 -8.16 -18.63 10.91
C LEU A 206 -7.68 -19.82 10.09
N ASN A 207 -7.68 -20.99 10.70
CA ASN A 207 -7.35 -22.26 10.05
C ASN A 207 -8.66 -22.99 9.70
N ILE A 208 -9.04 -23.02 8.42
CA ILE A 208 -10.27 -23.71 8.02
C ILE A 208 -10.05 -25.16 7.57
N THR A 209 -8.80 -25.59 7.38
CA THR A 209 -8.47 -26.89 6.81
C THR A 209 -8.35 -27.99 7.86
N ASP A 210 -8.65 -29.23 7.48
CA ASP A 210 -8.47 -30.46 8.26
C ASP A 210 -7.07 -31.07 8.12
N THR A 211 -6.26 -30.57 7.18
CA THR A 211 -4.97 -31.19 6.80
C THR A 211 -3.74 -30.52 7.41
N CYS A 212 -3.89 -29.41 8.13
CA CYS A 212 -2.78 -28.76 8.83
C CYS A 212 -3.11 -28.37 10.27
N GLU A 213 -2.08 -28.49 11.11
CA GLU A 213 -2.14 -28.12 12.52
C GLU A 213 -1.85 -26.62 12.70
N ASN A 214 -2.13 -26.11 13.89
CA ASN A 214 -1.78 -24.75 14.29
C ASN A 214 -0.29 -24.68 14.67
N TYR A 215 0.59 -24.63 13.67
CA TYR A 215 2.05 -24.80 13.81
C TYR A 215 2.74 -23.93 14.86
N LEU A 216 2.22 -22.72 15.13
CA LEU A 216 2.82 -21.77 16.06
C LEU A 216 2.07 -21.66 17.40
N ALA A 217 1.03 -22.46 17.64
CA ALA A 217 0.20 -22.37 18.84
C ALA A 217 1.02 -22.48 20.15
N ASP A 218 1.98 -23.41 20.20
CA ASP A 218 2.81 -23.63 21.39
C ASP A 218 3.93 -22.57 21.55
N SER A 219 4.43 -22.04 20.43
CA SER A 219 5.58 -21.12 20.43
C SER A 219 5.18 -19.64 20.49
N HIS A 220 3.96 -19.31 20.07
CA HIS A 220 3.43 -17.96 19.98
C HIS A 220 2.08 -17.86 20.70
N PRO A 221 2.07 -17.93 22.04
CA PRO A 221 0.85 -18.00 22.84
C PRO A 221 -0.02 -16.74 22.77
N TYR A 222 0.48 -15.65 22.16
CA TYR A 222 -0.29 -14.44 21.88
C TYR A 222 -1.20 -14.58 20.65
N LEU A 223 -1.01 -15.61 19.84
CA LEU A 223 -1.84 -15.85 18.66
C LEU A 223 -3.16 -16.50 19.06
N ASN A 224 -4.25 -15.88 18.64
CA ASN A 224 -5.58 -16.45 18.75
C ASN A 224 -5.87 -17.32 17.53
N TYR A 225 -6.23 -18.58 17.75
CA TYR A 225 -6.56 -19.51 16.68
C TYR A 225 -8.06 -19.81 16.66
N LEU A 226 -8.61 -19.87 15.45
CA LEU A 226 -9.86 -20.56 15.18
C LEU A 226 -9.58 -21.70 14.20
N HIS A 227 -9.85 -22.94 14.60
CA HIS A 227 -9.62 -24.13 13.77
C HIS A 227 -10.91 -24.90 13.52
N LEU A 228 -11.38 -24.93 12.27
CA LEU A 228 -12.72 -25.44 11.91
C LEU A 228 -12.71 -26.82 11.24
N ASN A 229 -11.55 -27.41 10.95
CA ASN A 229 -11.38 -28.75 10.37
C ASN A 229 -12.39 -29.08 9.25
N LEU A 230 -12.58 -28.17 8.30
CA LEU A 230 -13.46 -28.42 7.16
C LEU A 230 -12.73 -29.33 6.17
N HIS A 231 -13.48 -30.16 5.43
CA HIS A 231 -12.94 -30.97 4.35
C HIS A 231 -13.14 -30.27 3.00
N ASP A 232 -12.13 -30.31 2.13
CA ASP A 232 -12.21 -29.77 0.75
C ASP A 232 -12.96 -30.75 -0.18
N GLU A 233 -14.23 -31.01 0.15
CA GLU A 233 -15.13 -31.91 -0.57
C GLU A 233 -16.42 -31.17 -0.94
N LYS A 234 -17.05 -31.56 -2.04
CA LYS A 234 -18.26 -30.88 -2.54
C LYS A 234 -19.44 -31.00 -1.58
N GLU A 235 -19.43 -32.05 -0.78
CA GLU A 235 -20.46 -32.42 0.17
C GLU A 235 -20.32 -31.67 1.52
N THR A 236 -19.16 -31.05 1.78
CA THR A 236 -18.92 -30.30 3.01
C THR A 236 -19.82 -29.06 3.10
N ASN A 237 -20.65 -28.99 4.15
CA ASN A 237 -21.49 -27.83 4.40
C ASN A 237 -20.72 -26.70 5.11
N VAL A 238 -20.00 -25.87 4.33
CA VAL A 238 -19.24 -24.73 4.86
C VAL A 238 -20.15 -23.64 5.48
N SER A 239 -21.43 -23.59 5.12
CA SER A 239 -22.33 -22.52 5.58
C SER A 239 -22.58 -22.52 7.09
N GLU A 240 -22.46 -23.67 7.74
CA GLU A 240 -22.60 -23.81 9.20
C GLU A 240 -21.48 -23.08 9.95
N ALA A 241 -20.29 -23.01 9.36
CA ALA A 241 -19.11 -22.36 9.92
C ALA A 241 -19.12 -20.82 9.78
N PHE A 242 -19.96 -20.26 8.89
CA PHE A 242 -19.91 -18.83 8.55
C PHE A 242 -20.10 -17.91 9.76
N ASN A 243 -21.05 -18.21 10.64
CA ASN A 243 -21.30 -17.36 11.80
C ASN A 243 -20.08 -17.30 12.74
N GLU A 244 -19.40 -18.44 12.92
CA GLU A 244 -18.21 -18.53 13.76
C GLU A 244 -17.02 -17.79 13.13
N ILE A 245 -16.79 -18.00 11.83
CA ILE A 245 -15.78 -17.28 11.03
C ILE A 245 -16.02 -15.77 11.10
N PHE A 246 -17.24 -15.30 10.86
CA PHE A 246 -17.55 -13.88 10.88
C PHE A 246 -17.39 -13.27 12.28
N THR A 247 -17.73 -14.02 13.32
CA THR A 247 -17.54 -13.56 14.71
C THR A 247 -16.06 -13.40 15.01
N PHE A 248 -15.25 -14.40 14.68
CA PHE A 248 -13.81 -14.36 14.86
C PHE A 248 -13.15 -13.22 14.07
N ILE A 249 -13.52 -13.06 12.79
CA ILE A 249 -13.00 -11.95 11.97
C ILE A 249 -13.40 -10.60 12.56
N LYS A 250 -14.64 -10.47 13.02
CA LYS A 250 -15.14 -9.23 13.61
C LYS A 250 -14.40 -8.89 14.90
N GLU A 251 -14.21 -9.84 15.80
CA GLU A 251 -13.44 -9.64 17.05
C GLU A 251 -12.00 -9.23 16.75
N ALA A 252 -11.38 -9.89 15.79
CA ALA A 252 -10.01 -9.64 15.39
C ALA A 252 -9.80 -8.39 14.53
N THR A 253 -10.85 -7.67 14.12
CA THR A 253 -10.72 -6.47 13.24
C THR A 253 -11.39 -5.21 13.79
N LEU A 254 -12.18 -5.32 14.87
CA LEU A 254 -12.73 -4.17 15.57
C LEU A 254 -11.69 -3.52 16.48
N PRO A 255 -11.68 -2.19 16.66
CA PRO A 255 -10.83 -1.54 17.64
C PRO A 255 -11.29 -1.87 19.07
N ASP A 256 -10.36 -2.13 19.98
CA ASP A 256 -10.67 -2.36 21.39
C ASP A 256 -11.42 -1.17 22.01
N ALA A 257 -12.52 -1.45 22.72
CA ALA A 257 -13.35 -0.43 23.37
C ALA A 257 -12.59 0.40 24.43
N HIS A 258 -11.44 -0.09 24.92
CA HIS A 258 -10.60 0.63 25.87
C HIS A 258 -9.86 1.83 25.26
N ASP A 259 -9.61 1.84 23.95
CA ASP A 259 -8.87 2.92 23.29
C ASP A 259 -9.73 4.18 23.07
N CYS A 260 -11.06 4.03 23.13
CA CYS A 260 -11.99 5.16 23.13
C CYS A 260 -11.94 5.99 24.43
N THR A 261 -11.39 5.44 25.53
CA THR A 261 -11.40 6.10 26.85
C THR A 261 -10.11 6.84 27.22
N LEU A 262 -8.99 6.54 26.55
CA LEU A 262 -7.71 7.24 26.76
C LEU A 262 -7.66 8.62 26.08
N HIS A 263 -8.67 8.98 25.29
CA HIS A 263 -8.75 10.25 24.55
C HIS A 263 -9.50 11.38 25.27
N MET A 264 -10.05 11.13 26.47
CA MET A 264 -10.87 12.12 27.19
C MET A 264 -10.18 12.78 28.39
N ASN A 265 -8.99 12.33 28.80
CA ASN A 265 -8.32 12.91 29.98
C ASN A 265 -6.81 12.97 29.81
N THR A 266 -6.28 14.15 29.47
CA THR A 266 -4.99 14.59 30.04
C THR A 266 -4.98 16.09 30.29
N PRO A 267 -4.42 16.55 31.43
CA PRO A 267 -4.57 17.91 31.93
C PRO A 267 -3.49 18.85 31.38
N HIS A 268 -3.86 20.10 31.11
CA HIS A 268 -2.91 21.20 30.93
C HIS A 268 -2.16 21.52 32.23
N ALA A 269 -0.84 21.34 32.23
CA ALA A 269 0.13 21.96 33.15
C ALA A 269 1.55 21.62 32.63
N HIS A 270 2.59 22.45 32.65
CA HIS A 270 2.85 23.83 33.05
C HIS A 270 4.30 24.12 32.64
N ILE A 271 4.57 25.09 31.75
CA ILE A 271 5.83 25.88 31.68
C ILE A 271 5.42 27.15 30.90
N GLY A 272 5.48 28.39 31.34
CA GLY A 272 5.91 29.08 32.54
C GLY A 272 6.06 30.55 32.11
N GLN A 273 5.41 31.51 32.78
CA GLN A 273 5.79 32.94 32.68
C GLN A 273 5.11 33.79 33.77
N CYS A 274 5.93 34.61 34.43
CA CYS A 274 5.58 35.64 35.40
C CYS A 274 4.94 36.89 34.72
N PRO A 275 4.35 37.84 35.50
CA PRO A 275 3.14 38.54 35.09
C PRO A 275 3.31 40.03 34.71
N SER A 276 2.38 40.55 33.92
CA SER A 276 1.97 41.96 33.84
C SER A 276 0.59 42.04 33.15
N THR A 277 -0.54 42.13 33.86
CA THR A 277 -1.30 43.35 34.28
C THR A 277 -1.70 44.32 33.16
N GLY A 278 -3.01 44.52 33.00
CA GLY A 278 -3.69 45.62 32.27
C GLY A 278 -4.55 45.11 31.13
N GLU A 279 -5.87 44.93 31.32
CA GLU A 279 -6.95 45.88 30.92
C GLU A 279 -7.02 46.07 29.39
N SER A 280 -8.13 45.99 28.66
CA SER A 280 -9.57 45.83 28.92
C SER A 280 -10.27 45.77 27.55
N ASP A 281 -11.39 45.06 27.49
CA ASP A 281 -12.61 45.30 26.68
C ASP A 281 -12.69 45.10 25.13
N GLU A 282 -13.86 44.50 24.82
CA GLU A 282 -14.72 44.58 23.61
C GLU A 282 -14.66 43.53 22.46
N VAL A 283 -15.61 42.57 22.58
CA VAL A 283 -16.67 42.15 21.63
C VAL A 283 -16.34 41.99 20.13
N THR A 284 -16.39 40.75 19.61
CA THR A 284 -17.40 40.29 18.60
C THR A 284 -17.16 38.83 18.15
N SER A 285 -18.27 38.20 17.79
CA SER A 285 -18.51 36.84 17.28
C SER A 285 -17.70 36.40 16.04
N ALA A 286 -17.35 35.10 15.96
CA ALA A 286 -17.64 34.22 14.81
C ALA A 286 -16.99 32.83 14.95
N SER A 287 -17.83 31.79 14.91
CA SER A 287 -17.63 30.45 14.32
C SER A 287 -16.22 29.84 14.29
N GLN A 288 -15.98 28.89 15.20
CA GLN A 288 -14.92 27.88 15.06
C GLN A 288 -15.32 26.86 13.98
N GLU A 289 -14.53 26.82 12.90
CA GLU A 289 -14.50 25.70 11.96
C GLU A 289 -13.71 24.55 12.60
N ASP A 290 -14.37 23.43 12.84
CA ASP A 290 -13.77 22.19 13.30
C ASP A 290 -12.91 21.57 12.20
N GLY A 291 -11.59 21.66 12.37
CA GLY A 291 -10.59 20.97 11.56
C GLY A 291 -10.66 19.46 11.77
N ASN A 292 -11.33 18.77 10.85
CA ASN A 292 -11.40 17.31 10.79
C ASN A 292 -10.09 16.71 10.29
N GLY A 293 -9.05 16.73 11.12
CA GLY A 293 -7.84 15.94 10.94
C GLY A 293 -8.07 14.52 11.47
N LYS A 294 -8.55 13.61 10.61
CA LYS A 294 -8.57 12.17 10.95
C LYS A 294 -7.14 11.66 11.07
N ARG A 295 -6.69 11.54 12.32
CA ARG A 295 -5.41 10.95 12.71
C ARG A 295 -5.48 9.43 12.53
N GLU A 296 -4.42 8.88 11.95
CA GLU A 296 -4.20 7.45 11.73
C GLU A 296 -4.07 6.72 13.07
N LEU A 297 -4.75 5.58 13.20
CA LEU A 297 -4.62 4.71 14.37
C LEU A 297 -3.78 3.47 14.01
N PRO A 298 -2.73 3.15 14.78
CA PRO A 298 -2.19 1.81 14.84
C PRO A 298 -3.09 0.99 15.78
N VAL A 299 -3.75 -0.05 15.28
CA VAL A 299 -4.48 -1.00 16.13
C VAL A 299 -4.15 -2.42 15.67
N SER A 300 -3.49 -3.17 16.55
CA SER A 300 -3.01 -4.54 16.36
C SER A 300 -4.19 -5.50 16.29
N ASN A 301 -4.64 -5.86 15.08
CA ASN A 301 -5.81 -6.71 14.87
C ASN A 301 -5.81 -7.24 13.42
N GLN A 302 -4.96 -8.23 13.18
CA GLN A 302 -4.67 -8.78 11.85
C GLN A 302 -4.91 -10.28 11.81
N ILE A 303 -5.51 -10.74 10.71
CA ILE A 303 -5.90 -12.13 10.49
C ILE A 303 -5.14 -12.70 9.30
N LEU A 304 -4.58 -13.89 9.49
CA LEU A 304 -4.18 -14.75 8.39
C LEU A 304 -5.19 -15.90 8.23
N GLU A 305 -5.90 -15.93 7.11
CA GLU A 305 -6.73 -17.05 6.70
C GLU A 305 -5.89 -18.08 5.95
N ILE A 306 -6.00 -19.35 6.35
CA ILE A 306 -5.35 -20.49 5.70
C ILE A 306 -6.38 -21.22 4.86
N ASP A 307 -6.26 -21.15 3.55
CA ASP A 307 -7.09 -21.92 2.62
C ASP A 307 -6.66 -23.40 2.56
N PHE A 308 -7.51 -24.25 1.99
CA PHE A 308 -7.22 -25.66 1.75
C PHE A 308 -5.93 -25.85 0.96
N LYS A 309 -5.24 -26.97 1.19
CA LYS A 309 -4.16 -27.40 0.31
C LYS A 309 -4.73 -27.47 -1.10
N THR A 310 -4.29 -26.56 -1.98
CA THR A 310 -4.62 -26.63 -3.40
C THR A 310 -4.05 -27.95 -3.94
N CYS A 311 -4.88 -28.99 -3.97
CA CYS A 311 -4.62 -30.15 -4.77
C CYS A 311 -4.58 -29.65 -6.21
N TRP A 312 -3.40 -29.67 -6.82
CA TRP A 312 -3.25 -29.33 -8.23
C TRP A 312 -4.11 -30.32 -9.04
N THR A 313 -5.33 -29.91 -9.40
CA THR A 313 -6.11 -30.65 -10.38
C THR A 313 -5.42 -30.44 -11.72
N GLU A 314 -4.61 -31.41 -12.15
CA GLU A 314 -4.12 -31.48 -13.53
C GLU A 314 -5.33 -31.52 -14.45
N VAL A 315 -5.62 -30.40 -15.09
CA VAL A 315 -6.57 -30.35 -16.21
C VAL A 315 -5.90 -31.10 -17.36
N GLN A 316 -6.21 -32.39 -17.51
CA GLN A 316 -5.90 -33.11 -18.74
C GLN A 316 -6.68 -32.44 -19.87
N THR A 317 -5.98 -31.65 -20.68
CA THR A 317 -6.52 -31.14 -21.94
C THR A 317 -6.82 -32.34 -22.83
N GLY A 318 -8.11 -32.64 -23.03
CA GLY A 318 -8.57 -33.65 -23.97
C GLY A 318 -7.98 -33.38 -25.36
N ALA A 319 -7.47 -34.43 -25.98
CA ALA A 319 -7.00 -34.40 -27.36
C ALA A 319 -8.12 -33.93 -28.29
N GLN A 320 -7.81 -32.94 -29.14
CA GLN A 320 -8.64 -32.59 -30.31
C GLN A 320 -8.45 -33.60 -31.43
#